data_AF-A0A952TEW6-F1
#
_entry.id   AF-A0A952TEW6-F1
#
_cell.length_a   1.000
_cell.length_b   1.000
_cell.length_c   1.000
_cell.angle_alpha   90.00
_cell.angle_beta   90.00
_cell.angle_gamma   90.00
#
_symmetry.space_group_name_H-M   'P 1'
#
loop_
_entity.id
_entity.type
_entity.pdbx_description
1 polymer ?
#
loop_
_entity_poly.entity_id
_entity_poly.type
_entity_poly.pdbx_seq_one_letter_code
_entity_poly.pdbx_strand_id
1 'polypeptide(L)'
;MMGLLTAMIPLFFAVAVLAAPSVDAPAPTVRTHKKPVSVSYEAVLKCYPALEDPRLAYRVDLRLLAERINDVYLTQKSQTLSRTLQFRDKGAVLRRVKLESPTEVQGVTRWNALWETLSETGTTQVWEDAALKRQNLTLAEVMSVVGKGVIERDESLQVDTKLKGLKLTARKDLTKTLELKLEENGGRNLLTCEDKKDVGSICTCLKR
;
A
#
# COMPACT_ATOMS: atom_id res chain seq x y z
N MET A 1 47.50 -69.34 -3.19
CA MET A 1 46.93 -70.62 -2.73
C MET A 1 46.23 -70.33 -1.41
N MET A 2 44.91 -70.15 -1.41
CA MET A 2 43.88 -71.20 -1.23
C MET A 2 44.04 -71.96 0.10
N GLY A 3 43.00 -71.89 0.94
CA GLY A 3 42.83 -72.78 2.09
C GLY A 3 41.86 -72.28 3.15
N LEU A 4 40.56 -72.30 2.86
CA LEU A 4 39.46 -72.28 3.86
C LEU A 4 39.63 -73.42 4.88
N LEU A 5 39.29 -73.20 6.15
CA LEU A 5 38.63 -74.23 6.98
C LEU A 5 37.84 -73.61 8.16
N THR A 6 36.52 -73.66 7.99
CA THR A 6 35.43 -74.01 8.93
C THR A 6 35.42 -73.61 10.41
N ALA A 7 34.23 -73.13 10.77
CA ALA A 7 33.71 -72.67 12.05
C ALA A 7 33.72 -73.68 13.21
N MET A 8 33.81 -73.13 14.42
CA MET A 8 33.12 -73.64 15.61
C MET A 8 32.59 -72.47 16.45
N ILE A 9 31.29 -72.53 16.72
CA ILE A 9 30.51 -71.59 17.54
C ILE A 9 30.69 -71.95 19.02
N PRO A 10 30.79 -70.96 19.91
CA PRO A 10 30.12 -71.08 21.20
C PRO A 10 29.15 -69.91 21.45
N LEU A 11 27.89 -70.27 21.68
CA LEU A 11 26.89 -69.47 22.38
C LEU A 11 27.40 -69.20 23.80
N PHE A 12 27.63 -67.94 24.20
CA PHE A 12 27.53 -67.55 25.61
C PHE A 12 26.98 -66.12 25.77
N PHE A 13 25.77 -66.08 26.32
CA PHE A 13 25.18 -65.07 27.21
C PHE A 13 25.14 -63.60 26.78
N ALA A 14 23.93 -63.20 26.38
CA ALA A 14 23.44 -61.84 26.49
C ALA A 14 23.50 -61.34 27.95
N VAL A 15 24.20 -60.23 28.17
CA VAL A 15 23.92 -59.32 29.28
C VAL A 15 23.45 -58.01 28.66
N ALA A 16 22.14 -57.81 28.68
CA ALA A 16 21.52 -56.54 28.38
C ALA A 16 21.92 -55.55 29.47
N VAL A 17 22.83 -54.63 29.15
CA VAL A 17 22.98 -53.39 29.92
C VAL A 17 21.89 -52.44 29.41
N LEU A 18 20.78 -52.40 30.14
CA LEU A 18 19.76 -51.36 30.01
C LEU A 18 20.41 -50.01 30.36
N ALA A 19 20.91 -49.31 29.36
CA ALA A 19 21.14 -47.87 29.47
C ALA A 19 19.77 -47.21 29.53
N ALA A 20 19.39 -46.73 30.71
CA ALA A 20 18.20 -45.91 30.89
C ALA A 20 18.26 -44.69 29.94
N PRO A 21 17.18 -44.33 29.24
CA PRO A 21 17.14 -43.06 28.53
C PRO A 21 17.28 -41.96 29.59
N SER A 22 18.38 -41.22 29.52
CA SER A 22 18.55 -39.98 30.26
C SER A 22 17.36 -39.08 29.96
N VAL A 23 16.64 -38.74 31.03
CA VAL A 23 15.60 -37.71 31.11
C VAL A 23 15.83 -36.64 30.04
N ASP A 24 14.91 -36.56 29.09
CA ASP A 24 14.81 -35.44 28.15
C ASP A 24 14.81 -34.14 28.96
N ALA A 25 15.96 -33.46 28.97
CA ALA A 25 16.00 -32.07 29.38
C ALA A 25 15.04 -31.34 28.43
N PRO A 26 14.01 -30.64 28.93
CA PRO A 26 13.13 -29.89 28.07
C PRO A 26 13.99 -28.91 27.28
N ALA A 27 13.94 -29.02 25.95
CA ALA A 27 14.56 -28.07 25.04
C ALA A 27 14.22 -26.65 25.54
N PRO A 28 15.19 -25.72 25.59
CA PRO A 28 14.91 -24.37 26.04
C PRO A 28 13.75 -23.85 25.22
N THR A 29 12.64 -23.54 25.90
CA THR A 29 11.51 -22.88 25.30
C THR A 29 12.04 -21.57 24.75
N VAL A 30 12.24 -21.52 23.43
CA VAL A 30 12.45 -20.27 22.72
C VAL A 30 11.22 -19.44 23.04
N ARG A 31 11.34 -18.54 24.01
CA ARG A 31 10.37 -17.49 24.24
C ARG A 31 10.35 -16.71 22.94
N THR A 32 9.42 -17.07 22.06
CA THR A 32 9.10 -16.27 20.90
C THR A 32 8.58 -14.97 21.49
N HIS A 33 9.46 -13.98 21.60
CA HIS A 33 9.06 -12.61 21.86
C HIS A 33 8.13 -12.25 20.70
N LYS A 34 6.82 -12.44 20.91
CA LYS A 34 5.80 -11.96 19.97
C LYS A 34 6.03 -10.46 19.90
N LYS A 35 6.53 -10.01 18.76
CA LYS A 35 6.75 -8.58 18.52
C LYS A 35 5.42 -7.87 18.82
N PRO A 36 5.46 -6.75 19.55
CA PRO A 36 4.23 -6.04 19.89
C PRO A 36 3.49 -5.67 18.61
N VAL A 37 2.18 -5.82 18.64
CA VAL A 37 1.31 -5.41 17.54
C VAL A 37 1.20 -3.89 17.58
N SER A 38 1.25 -3.24 16.42
CA SER A 38 1.10 -1.79 16.35
C SER A 38 -0.34 -1.36 16.62
N VAL A 39 -0.50 -0.25 17.34
CA VAL A 39 -1.81 0.37 17.63
C VAL A 39 -2.57 0.68 16.33
N SER A 40 -1.85 1.13 15.29
CA SER A 40 -2.42 1.34 13.96
C SER A 40 -3.04 0.06 13.39
N TYR A 41 -2.36 -1.08 13.52
CA TYR A 41 -2.89 -2.35 13.05
C TYR A 41 -4.09 -2.84 13.86
N GLU A 42 -4.06 -2.66 15.19
CA GLU A 42 -5.22 -2.93 16.03
C GLU A 42 -6.43 -2.08 15.60
N ALA A 43 -6.23 -0.82 15.23
CA ALA A 43 -7.29 0.03 14.69
C ALA A 43 -7.85 -0.51 13.36
N VAL A 44 -6.98 -0.99 12.45
CA VAL A 44 -7.41 -1.65 11.21
C VAL A 44 -8.33 -2.83 11.51
N LEU A 45 -7.90 -3.75 12.37
CA LEU A 45 -8.68 -4.95 12.71
C LEU A 45 -9.95 -4.61 13.49
N LYS A 46 -9.91 -3.58 14.34
CA LYS A 46 -11.10 -3.09 15.03
C LYS A 46 -12.17 -2.69 14.03
N CYS A 47 -11.82 -1.92 12.99
CA CYS A 47 -12.78 -1.46 11.98
C CYS A 47 -13.17 -2.56 11.00
N TYR A 48 -12.20 -3.30 10.49
CA TYR A 48 -12.37 -4.30 9.43
C TYR A 48 -11.55 -5.56 9.75
N PRO A 49 -12.10 -6.50 10.55
CA PRO A 49 -11.38 -7.72 10.95
C PRO A 49 -10.90 -8.57 9.77
N ALA A 50 -11.63 -8.54 8.65
CA ALA A 50 -11.27 -9.30 7.45
C ALA A 50 -9.95 -8.84 6.78
N LEU A 51 -9.40 -7.68 7.19
CA LEU A 51 -8.11 -7.17 6.70
C LEU A 51 -6.91 -7.74 7.47
N GLU A 52 -7.09 -8.79 8.27
CA GLU A 52 -5.99 -9.50 8.90
C GLU A 52 -4.93 -9.93 7.87
N ASP A 53 -3.70 -9.56 8.19
CA ASP A 53 -2.47 -9.79 7.42
C ASP A 53 -1.26 -9.63 8.37
N PRO A 54 -0.53 -10.71 8.69
CA PRO A 54 0.62 -10.66 9.61
C PRO A 54 1.74 -9.70 9.17
N ARG A 55 1.84 -9.37 7.88
CA ARG A 55 2.86 -8.44 7.35
C ARG A 55 2.65 -7.01 7.85
N LEU A 56 1.42 -6.65 8.21
CA LEU A 56 1.04 -5.33 8.72
C LEU A 56 1.10 -5.22 10.24
N ALA A 57 1.29 -6.34 10.96
CA ALA A 57 1.10 -6.41 12.41
C ALA A 57 2.03 -5.46 13.18
N TYR A 58 3.31 -5.42 12.80
CA TYR A 58 4.32 -4.59 13.48
C TYR A 58 4.33 -3.13 13.01
N ARG A 59 4.08 -2.91 11.73
CA ARG A 59 3.99 -1.58 11.13
C ARG A 59 3.05 -1.66 9.94
N VAL A 60 2.03 -0.81 9.94
CA VAL A 60 1.14 -0.70 8.79
C VAL A 60 1.91 -0.04 7.65
N ASP A 61 2.00 -0.73 6.52
CA ASP A 61 2.43 -0.17 5.24
C ASP A 61 1.18 0.10 4.41
N LEU A 62 0.97 1.35 3.99
CA LEU A 62 -0.25 1.74 3.28
C LEU A 62 -0.37 1.09 1.90
N ARG A 63 0.74 0.75 1.23
CA ARG A 63 0.69 0.04 -0.05
C ARG A 63 0.20 -1.39 0.17
N LEU A 64 0.77 -2.10 1.15
CA LEU A 64 0.34 -3.46 1.50
C LEU A 64 -1.10 -3.48 2.02
N LEU A 65 -1.51 -2.48 2.82
CA LEU A 65 -2.89 -2.36 3.27
C LEU A 65 -3.86 -2.13 2.09
N ALA A 66 -3.49 -1.28 1.13
CA ALA A 66 -4.31 -1.08 -0.08
C ALA A 66 -4.44 -2.37 -0.91
N GLU A 67 -3.33 -3.11 -1.08
CA GLU A 67 -3.33 -4.43 -1.74
C GLU A 67 -4.29 -5.39 -1.01
N ARG A 68 -4.16 -5.49 0.32
CA ARG A 68 -5.04 -6.34 1.14
C ARG A 68 -6.52 -5.95 1.04
N ILE A 69 -6.82 -4.65 1.03
CA ILE A 69 -8.19 -4.14 0.83
C ILE A 69 -8.72 -4.55 -0.54
N ASN A 70 -7.90 -4.49 -1.59
CA ASN A 70 -8.30 -4.89 -2.94
C ASN A 70 -8.57 -6.39 -3.04
N ASP A 71 -7.78 -7.21 -2.35
CA ASP A 71 -7.94 -8.67 -2.33
C ASP A 71 -9.23 -9.08 -1.61
N VAL A 72 -9.54 -8.42 -0.48
CA VAL A 72 -10.71 -8.75 0.36
C VAL A 72 -11.99 -8.11 -0.18
N TYR A 73 -11.89 -6.90 -0.72
CA TYR A 73 -13.01 -6.10 -1.21
C TYR A 73 -12.80 -5.72 -2.68
N LEU A 74 -13.47 -6.48 -3.56
CA LEU A 74 -13.38 -6.29 -5.01
C LEU A 74 -13.87 -4.89 -5.42
N THR A 75 -13.10 -4.22 -6.28
CA THR A 75 -13.46 -2.94 -6.88
C THR A 75 -14.52 -3.12 -7.97
N GLN A 76 -15.63 -2.38 -7.87
CA GLN A 76 -16.64 -2.29 -8.95
C GLN A 76 -16.35 -1.14 -9.90
N LYS A 77 -15.98 0.01 -9.35
CA LYS A 77 -15.67 1.23 -10.12
C LYS A 77 -14.49 1.93 -9.47
N SER A 78 -13.58 2.42 -10.30
CA SER A 78 -12.49 3.29 -9.88
C SER A 78 -12.60 4.62 -10.61
N GLN A 79 -12.41 5.71 -9.88
CA GLN A 79 -12.45 7.06 -10.42
C GLN A 79 -11.36 7.91 -9.76
N THR A 80 -10.53 8.57 -10.56
CA THR A 80 -9.68 9.66 -10.06
C THR A 80 -10.56 10.90 -9.92
N LEU A 81 -10.54 11.58 -8.77
CA LEU A 81 -11.32 12.80 -8.51
C LEU A 81 -10.51 14.08 -8.75
N SER A 82 -9.22 14.04 -8.43
CA SER A 82 -8.30 15.12 -8.71
C SER A 82 -6.88 14.60 -8.90
N ARG A 83 -6.07 15.37 -9.62
CA ARG A 83 -4.64 15.09 -9.81
C ARG A 83 -3.86 16.39 -9.92
N THR A 84 -2.78 16.52 -9.18
CA THR A 84 -1.88 17.67 -9.22
C THR A 84 -0.50 17.21 -9.64
N LEU A 85 -0.04 17.70 -10.77
CA LEU A 85 1.30 17.42 -11.30
C LEU A 85 2.18 18.66 -11.09
N GLN A 86 3.39 18.46 -10.60
CA GLN A 86 4.46 19.47 -10.62
C GLN A 86 5.60 18.96 -11.48
N PHE A 87 6.10 19.78 -12.39
CA PHE A 87 7.12 19.38 -13.34
C PHE A 87 7.98 20.57 -13.74
N ARG A 88 9.26 20.33 -14.04
CA ARG A 88 10.12 21.33 -14.67
C ARG A 88 10.02 21.23 -16.18
N ASP A 89 9.69 22.34 -16.83
CA ASP A 89 9.73 22.42 -18.29
C ASP A 89 11.18 22.47 -18.82
N LYS A 90 11.33 22.54 -20.15
CA LYS A 90 12.65 22.62 -20.80
C LYS A 90 13.46 23.86 -20.41
N GLY A 91 12.79 24.92 -19.94
CA GLY A 91 13.42 26.13 -19.42
C GLY A 91 13.78 26.04 -17.94
N ALA A 92 13.70 24.84 -17.33
CA ALA A 92 13.87 24.60 -15.90
C ALA A 92 12.87 25.36 -15.01
N VAL A 93 11.79 25.90 -15.58
CA VAL A 93 10.75 26.59 -14.83
C VAL A 93 9.82 25.56 -14.20
N LEU A 94 9.59 25.69 -12.89
CA LEU A 94 8.68 24.82 -12.18
C LEU A 94 7.24 25.19 -12.53
N ARG A 95 6.51 24.23 -13.09
CA ARG A 95 5.10 24.36 -13.47
C ARG A 95 4.27 23.43 -12.60
N ARG A 96 2.99 23.79 -12.45
CA ARG A 96 1.97 22.95 -11.83
C ARG A 96 0.75 22.89 -12.72
N VAL A 97 0.16 21.70 -12.84
CA VAL A 97 -1.20 21.55 -13.36
C VAL A 97 -2.07 20.86 -12.33
N LYS A 98 -3.21 21.46 -12.03
CA LYS A 98 -4.26 20.86 -11.19
C LYS A 98 -5.40 20.42 -12.10
N LEU A 99 -5.76 19.14 -12.02
CA LEU A 99 -6.88 18.52 -12.71
C LEU A 99 -7.98 18.24 -11.69
N GLU A 100 -9.15 18.81 -11.92
CA GLU A 100 -10.30 18.73 -11.01
C GLU A 100 -11.60 18.51 -11.79
N SER A 101 -12.65 18.09 -11.07
CA SER A 101 -14.02 17.96 -11.58
C SER A 101 -14.11 17.12 -12.86
N PRO A 102 -13.68 15.84 -12.82
CA PRO A 102 -13.73 14.98 -13.99
C PRO A 102 -15.17 14.82 -14.46
N THR A 103 -15.43 15.14 -15.72
CA THR A 103 -16.71 14.91 -16.38
C THR A 103 -16.56 13.76 -17.37
N GLU A 104 -17.61 12.97 -17.54
CA GLU A 104 -17.65 11.91 -18.52
C GLU A 104 -18.52 12.36 -19.69
N VAL A 105 -17.91 12.51 -20.86
CA VAL A 105 -18.61 12.92 -22.09
C VAL A 105 -18.38 11.84 -23.13
N GLN A 106 -19.46 11.16 -23.54
CA GLN A 106 -19.40 10.06 -24.51
C GLN A 106 -18.41 8.95 -24.10
N GLY A 107 -18.34 8.61 -22.81
CA GLY A 107 -17.44 7.58 -22.27
C GLY A 107 -15.98 8.03 -22.14
N VAL A 108 -15.67 9.30 -22.42
CA VAL A 108 -14.32 9.87 -22.27
C VAL A 108 -14.29 10.76 -21.04
N THR A 109 -13.37 10.49 -20.12
CA THR A 109 -13.11 11.36 -18.96
C THR A 109 -12.37 12.61 -19.40
N ARG A 110 -12.94 13.77 -19.09
CA ARG A 110 -12.36 15.09 -19.34
C ARG A 110 -12.24 15.88 -18.04
N TRP A 111 -11.29 16.79 -18.00
CA TRP A 111 -10.83 17.46 -16.79
C TRP A 111 -10.84 18.96 -16.96
N ASN A 112 -11.16 19.66 -15.87
CA ASN A 112 -10.82 21.07 -15.75
C ASN A 112 -9.36 21.17 -15.32
N ALA A 113 -8.52 21.75 -16.18
CA ALA A 113 -7.11 21.95 -15.91
C ALA A 113 -6.82 23.41 -15.55
N LEU A 114 -6.15 23.62 -14.42
CA LEU A 114 -5.57 24.90 -14.01
C LEU A 114 -4.05 24.82 -14.12
N TRP A 115 -3.49 25.59 -15.06
CA TRP A 115 -2.06 25.66 -15.32
C TRP A 115 -1.44 26.85 -14.59
N GLU A 116 -0.39 26.57 -13.81
CA GLU A 116 0.29 27.52 -12.94
C GLU A 116 1.81 27.45 -13.14
N THR A 117 2.47 28.59 -12.97
CA THR A 117 3.91 28.71 -12.80
C THR A 117 4.20 28.90 -11.31
N LEU A 118 5.16 28.14 -10.78
CA LEU A 118 5.60 28.24 -9.40
C LEU A 118 6.91 29.02 -9.34
N SER A 119 6.89 30.17 -8.67
CA SER A 119 8.14 30.86 -8.34
C SER A 119 8.89 30.13 -7.22
N GLU A 120 10.18 30.44 -7.07
CA GLU A 120 11.01 29.92 -5.97
C GLU A 120 10.46 30.31 -4.59
N THR A 121 9.76 31.44 -4.50
CA THR A 121 9.08 31.93 -3.29
C THR A 121 7.72 31.26 -3.04
N GLY A 122 7.27 30.36 -3.92
CA GLY A 122 5.98 29.68 -3.82
C GLY A 122 4.79 30.47 -4.38
N THR A 123 5.01 31.63 -4.99
CA THR A 123 3.97 32.42 -5.64
C THR A 123 3.50 31.71 -6.91
N THR A 124 2.18 31.58 -7.07
CA THR A 124 1.55 30.96 -8.24
C THR A 124 1.09 32.03 -9.23
N GLN A 125 1.52 31.94 -10.48
CA GLN A 125 0.99 32.76 -11.59
C GLN A 125 0.31 31.86 -12.62
N VAL A 126 -0.73 32.36 -13.29
CA VAL A 126 -1.37 31.63 -14.38
C VAL A 126 -0.34 31.40 -15.49
N TRP A 127 -0.21 30.18 -15.98
CA TRP A 127 0.64 29.91 -17.13
C TRP A 127 -0.12 30.21 -18.42
N GLU A 128 0.17 31.37 -19.02
CA GLU A 128 -0.56 31.87 -20.20
C GLU A 128 -0.21 31.11 -21.49
N ASP A 129 1.02 30.61 -21.61
CA ASP A 129 1.50 29.90 -22.82
C ASP A 129 1.09 28.41 -22.89
N ALA A 130 0.20 27.96 -22.01
CA ALA A 130 -0.27 26.58 -22.06
C ALA A 130 -1.01 26.34 -23.40
N ALA A 131 -0.47 25.42 -24.22
CA ALA A 131 -1.01 25.08 -25.55
C ALA A 131 -2.49 24.61 -25.52
N LEU A 132 -2.96 24.20 -24.34
CA LEU A 132 -4.32 23.79 -24.07
C LEU A 132 -5.01 24.90 -23.29
N LYS A 133 -5.94 25.61 -23.94
CA LYS A 133 -6.80 26.60 -23.28
C LYS A 133 -7.62 25.91 -22.17
N ARG A 134 -7.93 26.67 -21.11
CA ARG A 134 -8.60 26.17 -19.90
C ARG A 134 -9.92 25.44 -20.23
N GLN A 135 -10.08 24.27 -19.61
CA GLN A 135 -11.28 23.40 -19.48
C GLN A 135 -11.40 22.24 -20.49
N ASN A 136 -11.94 21.13 -19.97
CA ASN A 136 -12.41 19.96 -20.71
C ASN A 136 -11.34 19.16 -21.48
N LEU A 137 -10.18 18.94 -20.85
CA LEU A 137 -9.05 18.20 -21.44
C LEU A 137 -9.07 16.73 -21.09
N THR A 138 -8.71 15.87 -22.02
CA THR A 138 -8.37 14.47 -21.71
C THR A 138 -7.04 14.39 -20.97
N LEU A 139 -6.82 13.30 -20.23
CA LEU A 139 -5.54 13.09 -19.55
C LEU A 139 -4.39 13.00 -20.56
N ALA A 140 -4.61 12.42 -21.75
CA ALA A 140 -3.60 12.31 -22.80
C ALA A 140 -3.11 13.68 -23.30
N GLU A 141 -4.04 14.62 -23.51
CA GLU A 141 -3.70 16.00 -23.91
C GLU A 141 -2.84 16.68 -22.83
N VAL A 142 -3.23 16.58 -21.55
CA VAL A 142 -2.44 17.11 -20.44
C VAL A 142 -1.03 16.50 -20.42
N MET A 143 -0.93 15.18 -20.54
CA MET A 143 0.35 14.48 -20.53
C MET A 143 1.23 14.83 -21.74
N SER A 144 0.66 15.26 -22.88
CA SER A 144 1.44 15.76 -24.02
C SER A 144 2.19 17.08 -23.73
N VAL A 145 1.67 17.88 -22.80
CA VAL A 145 2.32 19.12 -22.33
C VAL A 145 3.32 18.79 -21.24
N VAL A 146 2.91 18.01 -20.23
CA VAL A 146 3.72 17.65 -19.06
C VAL A 146 4.91 16.77 -19.46
N GLY A 147 4.72 15.83 -20.39
CA GLY A 147 5.74 14.89 -20.85
C GLY A 147 6.92 15.53 -21.59
N LYS A 148 6.87 16.85 -21.85
CA LYS A 148 8.01 17.62 -22.36
C LYS A 148 9.00 18.03 -21.26
N GLY A 149 8.65 17.82 -20.00
CA GLY A 149 9.44 18.16 -18.83
C GLY A 149 9.74 16.96 -17.92
N VAL A 150 10.33 17.24 -16.75
CA VAL A 150 10.61 16.25 -15.71
C VAL A 150 9.57 16.39 -14.60
N ILE A 151 8.79 15.33 -14.35
CA ILE A 151 7.79 15.32 -13.28
C ILE A 151 8.50 15.19 -11.93
N GLU A 152 8.26 16.16 -11.04
CA GLU A 152 8.78 16.16 -9.67
C GLU A 152 7.77 15.65 -8.65
N ARG A 153 6.47 15.89 -8.89
CA ARG A 153 5.37 15.38 -8.06
C ARG A 153 4.17 15.03 -8.89
N ASP A 154 3.45 14.01 -8.44
CA ASP A 154 2.23 13.53 -9.09
C ASP A 154 1.24 13.05 -8.05
N GLU A 155 0.53 14.01 -7.46
CA GLU A 155 -0.43 13.73 -6.42
C GLU A 155 -1.79 13.42 -7.05
N SER A 156 -2.41 12.31 -6.65
CA SER A 156 -3.76 11.95 -7.11
C SER A 156 -4.66 11.56 -5.95
N LEU A 157 -5.94 11.91 -6.08
CA LEU A 157 -7.01 11.46 -5.21
C LEU A 157 -7.88 10.48 -5.98
N GLN A 158 -7.81 9.20 -5.63
CA GLN A 158 -8.57 8.12 -6.24
C GLN A 158 -9.69 7.68 -5.30
N VAL A 159 -10.84 7.37 -5.88
CA VAL A 159 -11.97 6.75 -5.19
C VAL A 159 -12.34 5.46 -5.90
N ASP A 160 -12.32 4.38 -5.13
CA ASP A 160 -12.77 3.07 -5.55
C ASP A 160 -14.07 2.72 -4.82
N THR A 161 -15.14 2.53 -5.58
CA THR A 161 -16.37 1.91 -5.07
C THR A 161 -16.17 0.40 -5.11
N LYS A 162 -16.26 -0.22 -3.94
CA LYS A 162 -16.10 -1.67 -3.75
C LYS A 162 -17.46 -2.33 -3.62
N LEU A 163 -17.49 -3.65 -3.83
CA LEU A 163 -18.63 -4.48 -3.45
C LEU A 163 -19.00 -4.31 -1.97
N LYS A 164 -20.22 -4.70 -1.63
CA LYS A 164 -20.79 -4.62 -0.26
C LYS A 164 -20.87 -3.18 0.28
N GLY A 165 -20.92 -2.20 -0.62
CA GLY A 165 -21.13 -0.80 -0.25
C GLY A 165 -19.96 -0.19 0.51
N LEU A 166 -18.73 -0.56 0.18
CA LEU A 166 -17.55 0.11 0.73
C LEU A 166 -17.00 1.12 -0.28
N LYS A 167 -16.42 2.20 0.23
CA LYS A 167 -15.74 3.23 -0.55
C LYS A 167 -14.31 3.35 -0.03
N LEU A 168 -13.34 3.07 -0.88
CA LEU A 168 -11.94 3.32 -0.62
C LEU A 168 -11.54 4.64 -1.28
N THR A 169 -11.03 5.58 -0.50
CA THR A 169 -10.36 6.78 -1.02
C THR A 169 -8.87 6.64 -0.77
N ALA A 170 -8.05 6.90 -1.78
CA ALA A 170 -6.60 6.82 -1.69
C ALA A 170 -5.98 8.10 -2.22
N ARG A 171 -5.13 8.73 -1.41
CA ARG A 171 -4.24 9.80 -1.86
C ARG A 171 -2.86 9.21 -2.13
N LYS A 172 -2.33 9.43 -3.32
CA LYS A 172 -1.02 8.93 -3.74
C LYS A 172 -0.17 10.09 -4.21
N ASP A 173 1.14 10.01 -4.02
CA ASP A 173 2.14 10.84 -4.70
C ASP A 173 3.10 9.91 -5.43
N LEU A 174 3.11 9.99 -6.76
CA LEU A 174 3.76 9.02 -7.64
C LEU A 174 3.30 7.59 -7.30
N THR A 175 4.22 6.74 -6.85
CA THR A 175 3.97 5.35 -6.46
C THR A 175 3.68 5.19 -4.97
N LYS A 176 3.83 6.26 -4.17
CA LYS A 176 3.67 6.21 -2.72
C LYS A 176 2.23 6.52 -2.31
N THR A 177 1.61 5.61 -1.58
CA THR A 177 0.34 5.87 -0.90
C THR A 177 0.58 6.77 0.30
N LEU A 178 -0.03 7.95 0.31
CA LEU A 178 0.06 8.93 1.40
C LEU A 178 -1.09 8.79 2.40
N GLU A 179 -2.28 8.45 1.91
CA GLU A 179 -3.50 8.38 2.71
C GLU A 179 -4.42 7.30 2.15
N LEU A 180 -5.08 6.56 3.03
CA LEU A 180 -6.15 5.63 2.73
C LEU A 180 -7.34 5.90 3.65
N LYS A 181 -8.54 5.89 3.08
CA LYS A 181 -9.79 5.98 3.81
C LYS A 181 -10.73 4.89 3.32
N LEU A 182 -11.06 3.92 4.15
CA LEU A 182 -12.05 2.89 3.86
C LEU A 182 -13.31 3.18 4.66
N GLU A 183 -14.42 3.39 3.97
CA GLU A 183 -15.69 3.80 4.55
C GLU A 183 -16.80 2.85 4.12
N GLU A 184 -17.66 2.46 5.06
CA GLU A 184 -18.89 1.71 4.77
C GLU A 184 -20.04 2.66 4.44
N ASN A 185 -20.89 2.27 3.49
CA ASN A 185 -22.13 2.98 3.17
C ASN A 185 -22.97 3.15 4.45
N GLY A 186 -23.36 4.40 4.73
CA GLY A 186 -24.02 4.78 5.98
C GLY A 186 -23.07 5.20 7.11
N GLY A 187 -21.75 5.18 6.89
CA GLY A 187 -20.76 5.77 7.79
C GLY A 187 -20.56 5.04 9.12
N ARG A 188 -21.03 3.79 9.22
CA ARG A 188 -20.95 2.97 10.46
C ARG A 188 -19.51 2.67 10.85
N ASN A 189 -18.69 2.31 9.85
CA ASN A 189 -17.28 2.05 10.01
C ASN A 189 -16.49 2.97 9.09
N LEU A 190 -15.49 3.64 9.66
CA LEU A 190 -14.56 4.49 8.95
C LEU A 190 -13.14 4.22 9.45
N LEU A 191 -12.32 3.63 8.59
CA LEU A 191 -10.89 3.50 8.79
C LEU A 191 -10.19 4.61 8.01
N THR A 192 -9.39 5.43 8.70
CA THR A 192 -8.52 6.44 8.07
C THR A 192 -7.08 6.14 8.44
N CYS A 193 -6.22 6.01 7.45
CA CYS A 193 -4.79 5.77 7.61
C CYS A 193 -4.00 6.81 6.83
N GLU A 194 -2.99 7.42 7.46
CA GLU A 194 -2.14 8.43 6.82
C GLU A 194 -0.67 8.20 7.14
N ASP A 195 0.21 8.42 6.16
CA ASP A 195 1.65 8.32 6.34
C ASP A 195 2.22 9.67 6.81
N LYS A 196 2.68 9.71 8.06
CA LYS A 196 3.37 10.88 8.63
C LYS A 196 4.89 10.65 8.58
N LYS A 197 5.63 11.68 8.17
CA LYS A 197 7.10 11.60 8.00
C LYS A 197 7.83 11.08 9.25
N ASP A 198 7.41 11.51 10.43
CA ASP A 198 8.16 11.25 11.67
C ASP A 198 7.67 10.02 12.44
N VAL A 199 6.44 9.58 12.20
CA VAL A 199 5.76 8.54 13.00
C VAL A 199 5.42 7.30 12.15
N GLY A 200 5.53 7.41 10.83
CA GLY A 200 5.05 6.39 9.89
C GLY A 200 3.53 6.43 9.73
N SER A 201 2.95 5.28 9.39
CA SER A 201 1.52 5.20 9.09
C SER A 201 0.67 5.11 10.36
N ILE A 202 -0.20 6.10 10.54
CA ILE A 202 -1.14 6.19 11.65
C ILE A 202 -2.52 5.81 11.14
N CYS A 203 -3.13 4.80 11.75
CA CYS A 203 -4.50 4.39 11.44
C CYS A 203 -5.44 4.68 12.60
N THR A 204 -6.63 5.18 12.28
CA THR A 204 -7.70 5.47 13.22
C THR A 204 -8.98 4.77 12.75
N CYS A 205 -9.70 4.20 13.71
CA CYS A 205 -10.97 3.54 13.48
C CYS A 205 -12.08 4.30 14.18
N LEU A 206 -12.99 4.88 13.40
CA LEU A 206 -14.20 5.52 13.89
C LEU A 206 -15.38 4.58 13.62
N LYS A 207 -15.99 4.09 14.71
CA LYS A 207 -17.25 3.35 14.67
C LYS A 207 -18.36 4.22 15.24
N ARG A 208 -19.48 4.32 14.53
CA ARG A 208 -20.69 5.00 14.97
C ARG A 208 -21.77 3.99 15.32
#